data_AF-A0A0S8L3G3-F1
#
_entry.id   AF-A0A0S8L3G3-F1
#
_cell.length_a   1.000
_cell.length_b   1.000
_cell.length_c   1.000
_cell.angle_alpha   90.00
_cell.angle_beta   90.00
_cell.angle_gamma   90.00
#
_symmetry.space_group_name_H-M   'P 1'
#
loop_
_entity.id
_entity.type
_entity.pdbx_description
1 polymer ?
#
loop_
_entity_poly.entity_id
_entity_poly.type
_entity_poly.pdbx_seq_one_letter_code
_entity_poly.pdbx_strand_id
1 'polypeptide(L)' 'GVLIYGGVGMATVLLGGAYLDYDMLNPADPPAGQTLGIILVEIGVGITVSAVMITLFNELARAVRR' A
#
# COMPACT_ATOMS: atom_id res chain seq x y z
N GLY A 1 -4.16 -3.22 -3.69
CA GLY A 1 -3.39 -2.84 -2.50
C GLY A 1 -2.03 -3.49 -2.44
N VAL A 2 -1.95 -4.82 -2.31
CA VAL A 2 -0.67 -5.56 -2.18
C VAL A 2 0.37 -5.20 -3.24
N LEU A 3 -0.03 -5.12 -4.52
CA LEU A 3 0.89 -4.72 -5.60
C LEU A 3 1.40 -3.28 -5.48
N ILE A 4 0.60 -2.37 -4.88
CA ILE A 4 1.01 -0.98 -4.65
C ILE A 4 2.04 -0.96 -3.51
N TYR A 5 1.73 -1.60 -2.38
CA TYR A 5 2.65 -1.70 -1.24
C TYR A 5 3.98 -2.35 -1.64
N GLY A 6 3.91 -3.51 -2.31
CA GLY A 6 5.08 -4.24 -2.79
C GLY A 6 5.83 -3.49 -3.88
N GLY A 7 5.10 -2.85 -4.81
CA GLY A 7 5.69 -2.07 -5.90
C GLY A 7 6.46 -0.84 -5.41
N VAL A 8 5.91 -0.10 -4.46
CA VAL A 8 6.59 1.05 -3.82
C VAL A 8 7.86 0.59 -3.11
N GLY A 9 7.77 -0.48 -2.31
CA GLY A 9 8.93 -1.03 -1.62
C GLY A 9 10.01 -1.52 -2.59
N MET A 10 9.63 -2.22 -3.66
CA MET A 10 10.57 -2.63 -4.71
C MET A 10 11.17 -1.44 -5.45
N ALA A 11 10.39 -0.39 -5.73
CA ALA A 11 10.90 0.82 -6.37
C ALA A 11 11.99 1.49 -5.52
N THR A 12 11.78 1.61 -4.20
CA THR A 12 12.79 2.18 -3.28
C THR A 12 14.09 1.36 -3.25
N VAL A 13 14.00 0.02 -3.31
CA VAL A 13 15.17 -0.87 -3.41
C VAL A 13 15.90 -0.71 -4.75
N LEU A 14 15.16 -0.60 -5.85
CA LEU A 14 15.76 -0.39 -7.19
C LEU A 14 16.47 0.96 -7.30
N LEU A 15 16.03 1.95 -6.52
CA LEU A 15 16.66 3.27 -6.43
C LEU A 15 17.87 3.30 -5.47
N GLY A 16 18.23 2.16 -4.86
CA GLY A 16 19.40 2.00 -4.00
C GLY A 16 19.14 2.19 -2.50
N GLY A 17 17.88 2.36 -2.09
CA GLY A 17 17.48 2.45 -0.69
C GLY A 17 17.14 1.11 -0.06
N ALA A 18 16.78 1.16 1.23
CA ALA A 18 16.13 0.04 1.88
C ALA A 18 14.67 -0.13 1.39
N TYR A 19 14.05 -1.27 1.71
CA TYR A 19 12.64 -1.49 1.40
C TYR A 19 11.76 -0.47 2.14
N LEU A 20 10.94 0.28 1.40
CA LEU A 20 10.14 1.42 1.87
C LEU A 20 10.96 2.62 2.35
N ASP A 21 12.18 2.76 1.85
CA ASP A 21 12.99 3.96 2.01
C ASP A 21 12.47 5.07 1.08
N TYR A 22 11.45 5.79 1.53
CA TYR A 22 10.75 6.79 0.73
C TYR A 22 11.60 8.02 0.38
N ASP A 23 12.72 8.24 1.09
CA ASP A 23 13.68 9.31 0.74
C ASP A 23 14.23 9.09 -0.68
N MET A 24 14.33 7.84 -1.12
CA MET A 24 14.81 7.50 -2.46
C MET A 24 13.80 7.79 -3.57
N LEU A 25 12.52 7.99 -3.24
CA LEU A 25 11.50 8.35 -4.24
C LEU A 25 11.69 9.77 -4.76
N ASN A 26 12.26 10.66 -3.93
CA ASN A 26 12.72 11.98 -4.35
C ASN A 26 13.99 12.36 -3.58
N PRO A 27 15.17 11.94 -4.03
CA PRO A 27 16.43 12.21 -3.35
C PRO A 27 16.78 13.70 -3.28
N ALA A 28 16.22 14.53 -4.17
CA ALA A 28 16.45 15.97 -4.20
C ALA A 28 15.61 16.73 -3.15
N ASP A 29 14.50 16.15 -2.70
CA ASP A 29 13.63 16.69 -1.65
C ASP A 29 13.02 15.53 -0.84
N PRO A 30 13.78 14.97 0.13
CA PRO A 30 13.37 13.79 0.89
C PRO A 30 12.01 13.92 1.59
N PRO A 31 11.63 15.07 2.19
CA PRO A 31 10.29 15.28 2.74
C PRO A 31 9.15 15.06 1.73
N ALA A 32 9.34 15.47 0.47
CA ALA A 32 8.35 15.22 -0.58
C ALA A 32 8.29 13.73 -0.97
N GLY A 33 9.44 13.05 -1.00
CA GLY A 33 9.53 11.60 -1.22
C GLY A 33 8.79 10.81 -0.14
N GLN A 34 9.00 11.16 1.13
CA GLN A 34 8.30 10.59 2.29
C GLN A 34 6.78 10.75 2.19
N THR A 35 6.32 11.96 1.90
CA THR A 35 4.88 12.25 1.77
C THR A 35 4.26 11.42 0.65
N LEU A 36 4.94 11.33 -0.50
CA LEU A 36 4.48 10.55 -1.64
C LEU A 36 4.43 9.04 -1.31
N GLY A 37 5.49 8.51 -0.70
CA GLY A 37 5.59 7.10 -0.32
C GLY A 37 4.49 6.68 0.66
N ILE A 38 4.25 7.48 1.69
CA ILE A 38 3.20 7.24 2.68
C ILE A 38 1.82 7.24 2.02
N ILE A 39 1.49 8.24 1.21
CA ILE A 39 0.17 8.32 0.54
C ILE A 39 -0.06 7.10 -0.37
N LEU A 40 0.95 6.68 -1.13
CA LEU A 40 0.86 5.48 -1.98
C LEU A 40 0.57 4.22 -1.16
N VAL A 41 1.27 4.04 -0.04
CA VAL A 41 1.05 2.91 0.87
C VAL A 41 -0.32 2.98 1.53
N GLU A 42 -0.76 4.15 2.00
CA GLU A 42 -2.08 4.36 2.60
C GLU A 42 -3.20 3.99 1.62
N ILE A 43 -3.09 4.43 0.36
CA ILE A 43 -4.04 4.04 -0.70
C ILE A 43 -4.00 2.52 -0.91
N GLY A 44 -2.80 1.93 -0.97
CA GLY A 44 -2.62 0.49 -1.11
C GLY A 44 -3.31 -0.29 0.00
N VAL A 45 -3.07 0.08 1.26
CA VAL A 45 -3.67 -0.55 2.45
C VAL A 45 -5.19 -0.33 2.45
N GLY A 46 -5.65 0.89 2.20
CA GLY A 46 -7.07 1.25 2.14
C GLY A 46 -7.86 0.39 1.15
N ILE A 47 -7.33 0.19 -0.07
CA ILE A 47 -7.95 -0.69 -1.07
C ILE A 47 -8.02 -2.13 -0.58
N THR A 48 -6.94 -2.67 -0.03
CA THR A 48 -6.91 -4.08 0.42
C THR A 48 -7.85 -4.30 1.61
N VAL A 49 -7.81 -3.42 2.62
CA VAL A 49 -8.70 -3.50 3.78
C VAL A 49 -10.17 -3.38 3.36
N SER A 50 -10.48 -2.42 2.48
CA SER A 50 -11.86 -2.24 1.98
C SER A 50 -12.36 -3.49 1.24
N ALA A 51 -11.55 -4.07 0.37
CA ALA A 51 -11.89 -5.30 -0.34
C ALA A 51 -12.13 -6.46 0.62
N VAL A 52 -11.26 -6.65 1.63
CA VAL A 52 -11.42 -7.69 2.65
C VAL A 52 -12.71 -7.49 3.44
N MET A 53 -13.04 -6.27 3.86
CA MET A 53 -14.28 -5.99 4.59
C MET A 53 -15.53 -6.31 3.76
N ILE A 54 -15.53 -5.98 2.46
CA ILE A 54 -16.63 -6.31 1.55
C ILE A 54 -16.75 -7.83 1.37
N THR A 55 -15.64 -8.53 1.19
CA THR A 55 -15.64 -10.00 1.08
C THR A 55 -16.17 -10.65 2.34
N LEU A 56 -15.71 -10.23 3.52
CA LEU A 56 -16.20 -10.73 4.81
C LEU A 56 -17.70 -10.50 4.97
N PHE A 57 -18.18 -9.29 4.67
CA PHE A 57 -19.61 -8.99 4.71
C PHE A 57 -20.43 -9.94 3.82
N ASN A 58 -20.00 -10.14 2.58
CA ASN A 58 -20.70 -11.02 1.63
C ASN A 58 -20.71 -12.48 2.07
N GLU A 59 -19.60 -12.98 2.61
CA GLU A 59 -19.51 -14.36 3.09
C GLU A 59 -20.34 -14.58 4.36
N LEU A 60 -20.33 -13.63 5.30
CA LEU A 60 -21.19 -13.69 6.49
C LEU A 60 -22.68 -13.63 6.12
N ALA A 61 -23.05 -12.75 5.18
CA ALA A 61 -24.42 -12.66 4.69
C ALA A 61 -24.89 -13.95 4.01
N ARG A 62 -23.99 -14.69 3.33
CA ARG A 62 -24.27 -16.01 2.77
C ARG A 62 -24.39 -17.08 3.84
N ALA A 63 -23.53 -17.05 4.86
CA ALA A 63 -23.54 -18.02 5.95
C ALA A 63 -24.83 -17.99 6.77
N VAL A 64 -25.39 -16.80 7.02
CA VAL A 64 -26.68 -16.66 7.75
C VAL A 64 -27.88 -17.23 6.97
N ARG A 65 -27.79 -17.34 5.63
CA ARG A 65 -28.87 -17.88 4.79
C ARG A 65 -28.83 -19.41 4.65
N ARG A 66 -27.84 -20.09 5.23
CA ARG A 66 -27.73 -21.55 5.27
C ARG A 66 -28.22 -22.07 6.61
#